data_AF-A0A354SHT9-F1
#
_entry.id   AF-A0A354SHT9-F1
#
_cell.length_a   1.000
_cell.length_b   1.000
_cell.length_c   1.000
_cell.angle_alpha   90.00
_cell.angle_beta   90.00
_cell.angle_gamma   90.00
#
_symmetry.space_group_name_H-M   'P 1'
#
loop_
_entity.id
_entity.type
_entity.pdbx_description
1 polymer ?
#
loop_
_entity_poly.entity_id
_entity_poly.type
_entity_poly.pdbx_seq_one_letter_code
_entity_poly.pdbx_strand_id
1 'polypeptide(L)'
;MAEKERDSQQRKFTAIVDEDLRDLIPGYLENRRKDIKDIHAALDRNDFEVIRALGHKMKGSGGGYGFDEITEIGRACEEAAKQSQAQEIREQVHRLQDYIDNVAIIFQP
;
A
#
# COMPACT_ATOMS: atom_id res chain seq x y z
N MET A 1 21.88 15.03 -31.03
CA MET A 1 21.02 13.84 -31.12
C MET A 1 21.29 13.02 -29.88
N ALA A 2 20.52 13.23 -28.81
CA ALA A 2 20.69 12.55 -27.54
C ALA A 2 19.31 12.01 -27.15
N GLU A 3 18.99 10.86 -27.74
CA GLU A 3 17.72 10.18 -27.55
C GLU A 3 18.05 8.72 -27.29
N LYS A 4 17.36 8.15 -26.30
CA LYS A 4 17.47 6.81 -25.72
C LYS A 4 18.57 6.69 -24.67
N GLU A 5 18.17 6.71 -23.40
CA GLU A 5 18.60 5.83 -22.28
C GLU A 5 17.90 6.29 -20.98
N ARG A 6 16.55 6.29 -20.94
CA ARG A 6 15.77 6.60 -19.73
C ARG A 6 14.67 5.58 -19.43
N ASP A 7 14.83 4.34 -19.87
CA ASP A 7 13.79 3.31 -19.69
C ASP A 7 14.44 1.97 -19.34
N SER A 8 14.98 1.83 -18.12
CA SER A 8 15.52 0.54 -17.64
C SER A 8 15.57 0.35 -16.12
N GLN A 9 15.04 1.27 -15.30
CA GLN A 9 15.02 1.14 -13.83
C GLN A 9 13.76 1.88 -13.34
N GLN A 10 12.82 1.37 -12.55
CA GLN A 10 12.87 0.39 -11.47
C GLN A 10 11.41 -0.04 -11.18
N ARG A 11 10.95 -1.22 -11.62
CA ARG A 11 9.87 -1.88 -10.84
C ARG A 11 10.54 -2.42 -9.59
N LYS A 12 10.54 -1.61 -8.53
CA LYS A 12 11.23 -1.89 -7.26
C LYS A 12 10.58 -3.03 -6.47
N PHE A 13 9.32 -3.32 -6.76
CA PHE A 13 8.51 -4.26 -6.00
C PHE A 13 7.93 -5.32 -6.92
N THR A 14 7.89 -6.55 -6.43
CA THR A 14 7.25 -7.69 -7.10
C THR A 14 6.25 -8.30 -6.13
N ALA A 15 5.00 -8.43 -6.56
CA ALA A 15 3.96 -9.15 -5.84
C ALA A 15 3.63 -10.44 -6.59
N ILE A 16 3.61 -11.56 -5.88
CA ILE A 16 3.20 -12.86 -6.42
C ILE A 16 1.75 -13.06 -6.01
N VAL A 17 0.87 -13.15 -7.00
CA VAL A 17 -0.57 -13.21 -6.81
C VAL A 17 -1.09 -14.47 -7.47
N ASP A 18 -2.05 -15.14 -6.83
CA ASP A 18 -2.76 -16.26 -7.43
C ASP A 18 -3.52 -15.79 -8.70
N GLU A 19 -3.46 -16.56 -9.78
CA GLU A 19 -4.14 -16.21 -11.03
C GLU A 19 -5.66 -16.06 -10.86
N ASP A 20 -6.27 -16.78 -9.92
CA ASP A 20 -7.70 -16.68 -9.62
C ASP A 20 -8.09 -15.30 -9.06
N LEU A 21 -7.14 -14.55 -8.52
CA LEU A 21 -7.35 -13.21 -7.98
C LEU A 21 -7.12 -12.09 -9.00
N ARG A 22 -6.68 -12.43 -10.23
CA ARG A 22 -6.29 -11.46 -11.27
C ARG A 22 -7.33 -10.38 -11.53
N ASP A 23 -8.60 -10.77 -11.65
CA ASP A 23 -9.70 -9.85 -11.93
C ASP A 23 -10.06 -8.96 -10.73
N LEU A 24 -9.66 -9.36 -9.52
CA LEU A 24 -9.90 -8.61 -8.29
C LEU A 24 -8.79 -7.57 -8.01
N ILE A 25 -7.58 -7.77 -8.56
CA ILE A 25 -6.42 -6.93 -8.26
C ILE A 25 -6.63 -5.44 -8.62
N PRO A 26 -7.19 -5.08 -9.78
CA PRO A 26 -7.43 -3.68 -10.09
C PRO A 26 -8.31 -2.98 -9.05
N GLY A 27 -9.39 -3.64 -8.63
CA GLY A 27 -10.30 -3.13 -7.60
C GLY A 27 -9.64 -3.07 -6.21
N TYR A 28 -8.80 -4.06 -5.89
CA TYR A 28 -8.03 -4.06 -4.66
C TYR A 28 -7.08 -2.86 -4.57
N LEU A 29 -6.28 -2.60 -5.62
CA LEU A 29 -5.35 -1.48 -5.65
C LEU A 29 -6.06 -0.12 -5.67
N GLU A 30 -7.20 -0.01 -6.34
CA GLU A 30 -8.02 1.22 -6.27
C GLU A 30 -8.50 1.47 -4.83
N ASN A 31 -8.92 0.43 -4.12
CA ASN A 31 -9.32 0.56 -2.72
C ASN A 31 -8.15 0.98 -1.83
N ARG A 32 -6.92 0.51 -2.08
CA ARG A 32 -5.73 0.98 -1.34
C ARG A 32 -5.42 2.46 -1.62
N ARG A 33 -5.62 2.93 -2.86
CA ARG A 33 -5.52 4.36 -3.19
C ARG A 33 -6.57 5.21 -2.48
N LYS A 34 -7.77 4.68 -2.23
CA LYS A 34 -8.78 5.34 -1.40
C LYS A 34 -8.34 5.38 0.07
N ASP A 35 -7.85 4.26 0.60
CA ASP A 35 -7.35 4.21 1.99
C ASP A 35 -6.22 5.24 2.21
N ILE A 36 -5.31 5.45 1.24
CA ILE A 36 -4.28 6.51 1.31
C ILE A 36 -4.91 7.90 1.55
N LYS A 37 -5.93 8.24 0.76
CA LYS A 37 -6.62 9.54 0.88
C LYS A 37 -7.32 9.66 2.24
N ASP A 38 -7.96 8.58 2.68
CA ASP A 38 -8.67 8.55 3.96
C ASP A 38 -7.71 8.69 5.15
N ILE A 39 -6.53 8.05 5.10
CA ILE A 39 -5.49 8.20 6.11
C ILE A 39 -4.96 9.64 6.15
N HIS A 40 -4.71 10.27 5.00
CA HIS A 40 -4.31 11.68 4.97
C HIS A 40 -5.37 12.58 5.59
N ALA A 41 -6.63 12.40 5.23
CA ALA A 41 -7.73 13.18 5.80
C ALA A 41 -7.90 12.93 7.32
N ALA A 42 -7.64 11.71 7.79
CA ALA A 42 -7.65 11.39 9.21
C ALA A 42 -6.46 12.02 9.96
N LEU A 43 -5.27 12.05 9.35
CA LEU A 43 -4.09 12.75 9.89
C LEU A 43 -4.37 14.24 10.10
N ASP A 44 -5.01 14.90 9.14
CA ASP A 44 -5.36 16.33 9.24
C ASP A 44 -6.33 16.60 10.40
N ARG A 45 -7.15 15.62 10.75
CA ARG A 45 -8.09 15.67 11.88
C ARG A 45 -7.52 15.12 13.19
N ASN A 46 -6.28 14.62 13.20
CA ASN A 46 -5.69 13.84 14.30
C ASN A 46 -6.56 12.65 14.74
N ASP A 47 -7.28 12.05 13.80
CA ASP A 47 -8.18 10.93 14.04
C ASP A 47 -7.43 9.59 13.91
N PHE A 48 -6.65 9.26 14.93
CA PHE A 48 -5.82 8.05 14.94
C PHE A 48 -6.65 6.76 15.00
N GLU A 49 -7.88 6.78 15.50
CA GLU A 49 -8.73 5.59 15.53
C GLU A 49 -9.14 5.15 14.12
N VAL A 50 -9.46 6.10 13.24
CA VAL A 50 -9.72 5.80 11.83
C VAL A 50 -8.48 5.20 11.17
N ILE A 51 -7.30 5.79 11.41
CA ILE A 51 -6.04 5.29 10.84
C ILE A 51 -5.73 3.88 11.34
N ARG A 52 -5.96 3.60 12.63
CA ARG A 52 -5.79 2.27 13.23
C ARG A 52 -6.68 1.24 12.55
N ALA A 53 -7.96 1.57 12.33
CA ALA A 53 -8.91 0.68 11.66
C ALA A 53 -8.52 0.41 10.19
N LEU A 54 -8.09 1.44 9.46
CA LEU A 54 -7.59 1.31 8.09
C LEU A 54 -6.32 0.46 8.03
N GLY A 55 -5.36 0.71 8.93
CA GLY A 55 -4.13 -0.08 9.07
C GLY A 55 -4.42 -1.57 9.32
N HIS A 56 -5.33 -1.86 10.27
CA HIS A 56 -5.76 -3.22 10.57
C HIS A 56 -6.38 -3.93 9.35
N LYS A 57 -7.23 -3.23 8.59
CA LYS A 57 -7.84 -3.76 7.36
C LYS A 57 -6.80 -4.02 6.27
N MET A 58 -5.84 -3.11 6.07
CA MET A 58 -4.76 -3.31 5.10
C MET A 58 -3.89 -4.51 5.47
N LYS A 59 -3.52 -4.61 6.75
CA LYS A 59 -2.81 -5.76 7.32
C LYS A 59 -3.52 -7.08 7.06
N GLY A 60 -4.82 -7.15 7.32
CA GLY A 60 -5.59 -8.38 7.13
C GLY A 60 -5.83 -8.75 5.67
N SER A 61 -5.80 -7.77 4.76
CA SER A 61 -6.12 -8.01 3.35
C SER A 61 -4.89 -8.22 2.45
N GLY A 62 -3.74 -7.63 2.76
CA GLY A 62 -2.54 -7.72 1.91
C GLY A 62 -2.15 -9.16 1.58
N GLY A 63 -1.99 -10.00 2.61
CA GLY A 63 -1.57 -11.40 2.44
C GLY A 63 -2.59 -12.24 1.66
N GLY A 64 -3.89 -11.97 1.81
CA GLY A 64 -4.94 -12.67 1.07
C GLY A 64 -4.91 -12.43 -0.44
N TYR A 65 -4.26 -11.35 -0.88
CA TYR A 65 -4.09 -11.01 -2.29
C TYR A 65 -2.63 -11.14 -2.78
N GLY A 66 -1.70 -11.64 -1.97
CA GLY A 66 -0.28 -11.76 -2.36
C GLY A 66 0.54 -10.47 -2.26
N PHE A 67 0.05 -9.48 -1.50
CA PHE A 67 0.74 -8.21 -1.26
C PHE A 67 1.27 -8.12 0.17
N ASP A 68 2.33 -8.86 0.47
CA ASP A 68 2.95 -8.87 1.80
C ASP A 68 3.43 -7.48 2.25
N GLU A 69 3.89 -6.66 1.32
CA GLU A 69 4.30 -5.28 1.62
C GLU A 69 3.13 -4.45 2.16
N ILE A 70 1.92 -4.64 1.61
CA ILE A 70 0.71 -3.96 2.09
C ILE A 70 0.34 -4.47 3.48
N THR A 71 0.57 -5.75 3.76
CA THR A 71 0.39 -6.31 5.11
C THR A 71 1.29 -5.61 6.12
N GLU A 72 2.58 -5.48 5.80
CA GLU A 72 3.58 -4.87 6.68
C GLU A 72 3.34 -3.37 6.89
N ILE A 73 3.00 -2.64 5.82
CA ILE A 73 2.62 -1.23 5.91
C ILE A 73 1.36 -1.07 6.77
N GLY A 74 0.35 -1.91 6.57
CA GLY A 74 -0.87 -1.91 7.36
C GLY A 74 -0.59 -2.12 8.85
N ARG A 75 0.29 -3.07 9.18
CA ARG A 75 0.76 -3.33 10.55
C ARG A 75 1.46 -2.10 11.14
N ALA A 76 2.38 -1.49 10.40
CA ALA A 76 3.11 -0.32 10.86
C ALA A 76 2.17 0.88 11.10
N CYS A 77 1.23 1.13 10.19
CA CYS A 77 0.18 2.14 10.37
C CYS A 77 -0.69 1.87 11.60
N GLU A 78 -1.10 0.60 11.81
CA GLU A 78 -1.92 0.21 12.97
C GLU A 78 -1.19 0.52 14.29
N GLU A 79 0.09 0.15 14.40
CA GLU A 79 0.91 0.38 15.60
C GLU A 79 1.26 1.85 15.81
N ALA A 80 1.60 2.57 14.74
CA ALA A 80 1.90 4.01 14.80
C ALA A 80 0.65 4.80 15.23
N ALA A 81 -0.53 4.41 14.77
CA ALA A 81 -1.80 5.03 15.18
C ALA A 81 -2.08 4.80 16.68
N LYS A 82 -1.85 3.60 17.21
CA LYS A 82 -1.97 3.32 18.66
C LYS A 82 -1.06 4.22 19.50
N GLN A 83 0.09 4.62 18.96
CA GLN A 83 1.08 5.48 19.61
C GLN A 83 0.95 6.96 19.21
N SER A 84 -0.07 7.33 18.41
CA SER A 84 -0.26 8.69 17.86
C SER A 84 0.97 9.25 17.12
N GLN A 85 1.75 8.37 16.48
CA GLN A 85 2.97 8.71 15.75
C GLN A 85 2.65 9.20 14.32
N ALA A 86 2.16 10.45 14.21
CA ALA A 86 1.75 11.03 12.93
C ALA A 86 2.85 11.02 11.85
N GLN A 87 4.11 11.18 12.25
CA GLN A 87 5.24 11.15 11.31
C GLN A 87 5.45 9.76 10.70
N GLU A 88 5.46 8.72 11.53
CA GLU A 88 5.56 7.32 11.09
C GLU A 88 4.41 6.96 10.13
N ILE A 89 3.18 7.37 10.47
CA ILE A 89 2.02 7.12 9.60
C ILE A 89 2.22 7.77 8.22
N ARG A 90 2.73 9.01 8.16
CA ARG A 90 2.99 9.68 6.87
C ARG A 90 4.05 8.94 6.05
N GLU A 91 5.09 8.43 6.70
CA GLU A 91 6.14 7.65 6.03
C GLU A 91 5.59 6.34 5.48
N GLN A 92 4.78 5.63 6.25
CA GLN A 92 4.15 4.38 5.79
C GLN A 92 3.13 4.61 4.67
N VAL A 93 2.36 5.71 4.70
CA VAL A 93 1.43 6.07 3.63
C VAL A 93 2.19 6.43 2.35
N HIS A 94 3.30 7.15 2.46
CA HIS A 94 4.17 7.44 1.31
C HIS A 94 4.76 6.16 0.72
N ARG A 95 5.22 5.22 1.56
CA ARG A 95 5.68 3.89 1.14
C ARG A 95 4.56 3.09 0.44
N LEU A 96 3.33 3.18 0.93
CA LEU A 96 2.17 2.53 0.30
C LEU A 96 1.91 3.06 -1.12
N GLN A 97 1.98 4.39 -1.28
CA GLN A 97 1.80 5.03 -2.58
C GLN A 97 2.91 4.59 -3.56
N ASP A 98 4.18 4.64 -3.12
CA ASP A 98 5.33 4.21 -3.93
C ASP A 98 5.22 2.73 -4.33
N TYR A 99 4.76 1.86 -3.41
CA TYR A 99 4.53 0.45 -3.70
C TYR A 99 3.47 0.25 -4.77
N ILE A 100 2.28 0.85 -4.60
CA ILE A 100 1.16 0.68 -5.54
C ILE A 100 1.50 1.17 -6.94
N ASP A 101 2.28 2.24 -7.05
CA ASP A 101 2.63 2.83 -8.35
C ASP A 101 3.76 2.08 -9.06
N ASN A 102 4.61 1.34 -8.33
CA ASN A 102 5.79 0.69 -8.88
C ASN A 102 5.80 -0.85 -8.78
N VAL A 103 4.74 -1.47 -8.28
CA VAL A 103 4.65 -2.93 -8.13
C VAL A 103 4.45 -3.66 -9.46
N ALA A 104 5.30 -4.63 -9.73
CA ALA A 104 5.12 -5.65 -10.75
C ALA A 104 4.26 -6.78 -10.18
N ILE A 105 3.09 -7.05 -10.77
CA ILE A 105 2.26 -8.18 -10.38
C ILE A 105 2.60 -9.37 -11.27
N ILE A 106 2.99 -10.48 -10.65
CA ILE A 106 3.23 -11.76 -11.30
C ILE A 106 2.12 -12.72 -10.86
N PHE A 107 1.39 -13.28 -11.83
CA PHE A 107 0.36 -14.27 -11.57
C PHE A 107 0.96 -15.67 -11.58
N GLN A 108 0.62 -16.48 -10.58
CA GLN A 108 1.02 -17.89 -10.50
C GLN A 108 -0.21 -18.80 -10.29
N PRO A 109 -0.24 -19.98 -10.95
CA PRO A 109 -1.23 -21.04 -10.72
C PRO A 109 -1.01 -21.79 -9.40
#